data_AF-A0A067BE83-F1
#
_entry.id   AF-A0A067BE83-F1
#
_cell.length_a   1.000
_cell.length_b   1.000
_cell.length_c   1.000
_cell.angle_alpha   90.00
_cell.angle_beta   90.00
_cell.angle_gamma   90.00
#
_symmetry.space_group_name_H-M   'P 1'
#
loop_
_entity.id
_entity.type
_entity.pdbx_description
1 polymer ?
#
loop_
_entity_poly.entity_id
_entity_poly.type
_entity_poly.pdbx_seq_one_letter_code
_entity_poly.pdbx_strand_id
1 'polypeptide(L)'
;RSNVHVVVDGWLAALVLLQDDEACVREAIRATVAPLVTSVHAAPSDMMVLPYAVAYLAQTFGHVDRLQEAVGSYLTTYTALFPRLDECISASDGHAYNVLCDKIFEAESGNYFKEPELLVQLFAQHFVHTGKVRLPTLLSDLEACLVRWAAASALHQQAWVGGTTFFPDVFPLFHNAVVVAIAQVHATNEAHGALQAIAHKVLGTETHNMHPLLCQALTALAAGDDSLAPLLFLTPSWASKHQIVAE
;
A
#
# COMPACT_ATOMS: atom_id res chain seq x y z
N ARG A 1 -8.26 -26.93 15.97
CA ARG A 1 -8.19 -25.89 14.91
C ARG A 1 -9.57 -25.86 14.26
N SER A 2 -10.29 -24.72 14.29
CA SER A 2 -11.66 -24.65 13.77
C SER A 2 -11.67 -24.74 12.23
N ASN A 3 -12.72 -25.32 11.64
CA ASN A 3 -12.88 -25.39 10.18
C ASN A 3 -12.82 -24.00 9.53
N VAL A 4 -13.28 -22.97 10.23
CA VAL A 4 -13.19 -21.57 9.76
C VAL A 4 -11.75 -21.09 9.62
N HIS A 5 -10.81 -21.54 10.46
CA HIS A 5 -9.40 -21.18 10.33
C HIS A 5 -8.77 -21.84 9.10
N VAL A 6 -9.19 -23.06 8.76
CA VAL A 6 -8.71 -23.75 7.55
C VAL A 6 -9.22 -23.02 6.30
N VAL A 7 -10.47 -22.58 6.30
CA VAL A 7 -11.04 -21.76 5.21
C VAL A 7 -10.30 -20.44 5.07
N VAL A 8 -10.00 -19.76 6.17
CA VAL A 8 -9.20 -18.52 6.17
C VAL A 8 -7.79 -18.75 5.64
N ASP A 9 -7.08 -19.78 6.13
CA ASP A 9 -5.74 -20.11 5.66
C ASP A 9 -5.76 -20.44 4.14
N GLY A 10 -6.81 -21.10 3.64
CA GLY A 10 -7.01 -21.34 2.21
C GLY A 10 -7.26 -20.07 1.39
N TRP A 11 -8.05 -19.13 1.90
CA TRP A 11 -8.25 -17.83 1.25
C TRP A 11 -6.97 -17.00 1.20
N LEU A 12 -6.20 -16.97 2.29
CA LEU A 12 -4.91 -16.27 2.34
C LEU A 12 -3.94 -16.84 1.29
N ALA A 13 -3.88 -18.17 1.14
CA ALA A 13 -3.10 -18.79 0.08
C ALA A 13 -3.62 -18.43 -1.32
N ALA A 14 -4.94 -18.42 -1.53
CA ALA A 14 -5.53 -18.03 -2.81
C ALA A 14 -5.19 -16.58 -3.19
N LEU A 15 -5.18 -15.64 -2.24
CA LEU A 15 -4.79 -14.25 -2.50
C LEU A 15 -3.34 -14.13 -3.00
N VAL A 16 -2.42 -14.92 -2.42
CA VAL A 16 -1.02 -14.97 -2.87
C VAL A 16 -0.95 -15.56 -4.28
N LEU A 17 -1.62 -16.69 -4.53
CA LEU A 17 -1.55 -17.37 -5.83
C LEU A 17 -2.27 -16.63 -6.97
N LEU A 18 -3.22 -15.74 -6.67
CA LEU A 18 -3.80 -14.83 -7.67
C LEU A 18 -2.78 -13.84 -8.25
N GLN A 19 -1.65 -13.65 -7.56
CA GLN A 19 -0.54 -12.78 -7.95
C GLN A 19 0.70 -13.55 -8.39
N ASP A 20 0.61 -14.88 -8.51
CA ASP A 20 1.73 -15.75 -8.88
C ASP A 20 2.34 -15.35 -10.23
N ASP A 21 3.63 -15.56 -10.45
CA ASP A 21 4.28 -15.25 -11.74
C ASP A 21 3.81 -16.16 -12.88
N GLU A 22 3.44 -17.40 -12.57
CA GLU A 22 2.99 -18.39 -13.53
C GLU A 22 1.52 -18.15 -13.92
N ALA A 23 1.29 -17.83 -15.19
CA ALA A 23 -0.05 -17.55 -15.70
C ALA A 23 -1.04 -18.71 -15.47
N CYS A 24 -0.57 -19.95 -15.62
CA CYS A 24 -1.40 -21.14 -15.39
C CYS A 24 -1.83 -21.27 -13.91
N VAL A 25 -0.96 -20.91 -12.96
CA VAL A 25 -1.30 -20.89 -11.53
C VAL A 25 -2.34 -19.81 -11.26
N ARG A 26 -2.11 -18.59 -11.74
CA ARG A 26 -3.08 -17.48 -11.60
C ARG A 26 -4.44 -17.83 -12.19
N GLU A 27 -4.49 -18.39 -13.39
CA GLU A 27 -5.73 -18.75 -14.09
C GLU A 27 -6.50 -19.85 -13.35
N ALA A 28 -5.81 -20.89 -12.86
CA ALA A 28 -6.44 -21.96 -12.09
C ALA A 28 -7.10 -21.44 -10.80
N ILE A 29 -6.41 -20.57 -10.06
CA ILE A 29 -6.95 -19.97 -8.85
C ILE A 29 -8.06 -18.98 -9.18
N ARG A 30 -7.92 -18.19 -10.26
CA ARG A 30 -8.98 -17.29 -10.73
C ARG A 30 -10.26 -18.03 -11.06
N ALA A 31 -10.19 -19.14 -11.79
CA ALA A 31 -11.34 -19.97 -12.12
C ALA A 31 -12.04 -20.52 -10.87
N THR A 32 -11.29 -20.73 -9.79
CA THR A 32 -11.81 -21.21 -8.50
C THR A 32 -12.45 -20.08 -7.68
N VAL A 33 -11.84 -18.89 -7.67
CA VAL A 33 -12.26 -17.74 -6.83
C VAL A 33 -13.37 -16.93 -7.49
N ALA A 34 -13.35 -16.75 -8.81
CA ALA A 34 -14.29 -15.89 -9.53
C ALA A 34 -15.77 -16.23 -9.24
N PRO A 35 -16.22 -17.50 -9.22
CA PRO A 35 -17.60 -17.84 -8.92
C PRO A 35 -18.07 -17.46 -7.50
N LEU A 36 -17.14 -17.33 -6.55
CA LEU A 36 -17.46 -16.98 -5.17
C LEU A 36 -17.70 -15.48 -5.03
N VAL A 37 -16.96 -14.68 -5.80
CA VAL A 37 -17.05 -13.21 -5.78
C VAL A 37 -18.06 -12.65 -6.79
N THR A 38 -18.46 -13.43 -7.81
CA THR A 38 -19.52 -13.05 -8.78
C THR A 38 -20.91 -12.97 -8.17
N SER A 39 -21.14 -13.64 -7.03
CA SER A 39 -22.43 -13.53 -6.32
C SER A 39 -22.74 -12.10 -5.85
N VAL A 40 -21.70 -11.25 -5.75
CA VAL A 40 -21.77 -9.85 -5.32
C VAL A 40 -21.57 -8.89 -6.50
N HIS A 41 -20.95 -9.34 -7.60
CA HIS A 41 -20.57 -8.49 -8.74
C HIS A 41 -20.82 -9.18 -10.09
N ALA A 42 -21.28 -8.44 -11.11
CA ALA A 42 -21.36 -8.97 -12.47
C ALA A 42 -19.98 -9.51 -12.91
N ALA A 43 -19.97 -10.53 -13.79
CA ALA A 43 -18.79 -11.30 -14.21
C ALA A 43 -17.50 -10.45 -14.21
N PRO A 44 -16.65 -10.57 -13.17
CA PRO A 44 -15.54 -9.67 -12.96
C PRO A 44 -14.51 -9.89 -14.06
N SER A 45 -13.92 -8.79 -14.55
CA SER A 45 -12.72 -8.92 -15.37
C SER A 45 -11.58 -9.52 -14.55
N ASP A 46 -10.60 -10.10 -15.22
CA ASP A 46 -9.45 -10.76 -14.58
C ASP A 46 -8.74 -9.88 -13.55
N MET A 47 -8.67 -8.57 -13.82
CA MET A 47 -8.05 -7.58 -12.93
C MET A 47 -8.87 -7.30 -11.67
N MET A 48 -10.18 -7.58 -11.70
CA MET A 48 -11.09 -7.31 -10.58
C MET A 48 -11.25 -8.49 -9.62
N VAL A 49 -10.80 -9.68 -10.00
CA VAL A 49 -10.95 -10.89 -9.16
C VAL A 49 -10.21 -10.74 -7.83
N LEU A 50 -8.98 -10.23 -7.83
CA LEU A 50 -8.21 -10.03 -6.59
C LEU A 50 -8.82 -8.96 -5.67
N PRO A 51 -9.14 -7.73 -6.14
CA PRO A 51 -9.86 -6.75 -5.32
C PRO A 51 -11.17 -7.29 -4.73
N TYR A 52 -11.97 -7.99 -5.54
CA TYR A 52 -13.23 -8.55 -5.06
C TYR A 52 -13.03 -9.72 -4.09
N ALA A 53 -11.98 -10.52 -4.26
CA ALA A 53 -11.62 -11.56 -3.30
C ALA A 53 -11.28 -10.96 -1.92
N VAL A 54 -10.49 -9.89 -1.87
CA VAL A 54 -10.17 -9.20 -0.62
C VAL A 54 -11.42 -8.56 0.01
N ALA A 55 -12.26 -7.91 -0.80
CA ALA A 55 -13.51 -7.33 -0.34
C ALA A 55 -14.46 -8.40 0.25
N TYR A 56 -14.62 -9.52 -0.46
CA TYR A 56 -15.42 -10.66 0.00
C TYR A 56 -14.88 -11.24 1.31
N LEU A 57 -13.57 -11.43 1.42
CA LEU A 57 -12.91 -11.96 2.60
C LEU A 57 -13.13 -11.04 3.82
N ALA A 58 -13.00 -9.73 3.63
CA ALA A 58 -13.26 -8.74 4.67
C ALA A 58 -14.74 -8.71 5.11
N GLN A 59 -15.68 -8.83 4.18
CA GLN A 59 -17.12 -8.85 4.48
C GLN A 59 -17.54 -10.13 5.21
N THR A 60 -17.06 -11.27 4.74
CA THR A 60 -17.53 -12.59 5.20
C THR A 60 -16.77 -13.06 6.44
N PHE A 61 -15.46 -12.88 6.47
CA PHE A 61 -14.58 -13.44 7.50
C PHE A 61 -13.83 -12.37 8.29
N GLY A 62 -14.04 -11.08 8.04
CA GLY A 62 -13.29 -10.01 8.69
C GLY A 62 -13.47 -9.90 10.22
N HIS A 63 -14.41 -10.67 10.80
CA HIS A 63 -14.59 -10.83 12.25
C HIS A 63 -13.77 -11.99 12.84
N VAL A 64 -13.08 -12.77 12.02
CA VAL A 64 -12.29 -13.93 12.44
C VAL A 64 -10.88 -13.48 12.85
N ASP A 65 -10.53 -13.68 14.12
CA ASP A 65 -9.24 -13.25 14.69
C ASP A 65 -8.03 -13.73 13.89
N ARG A 66 -8.04 -14.99 13.42
CA ARG A 66 -6.96 -15.55 12.60
C ARG A 66 -6.71 -14.74 11.31
N LEU A 67 -7.78 -14.24 10.69
CA LEU A 67 -7.66 -13.40 9.49
C LEU A 67 -7.13 -12.01 9.86
N GLN A 68 -7.66 -11.42 10.94
CA GLN A 68 -7.20 -10.11 11.43
C GLN A 68 -5.72 -10.13 11.80
N GLU A 69 -5.25 -11.20 12.46
CA GLU A 69 -3.85 -11.42 12.81
C GLU A 69 -2.97 -11.56 11.56
N ALA A 70 -3.39 -12.36 10.57
CA ALA A 70 -2.64 -12.54 9.34
C ALA A 70 -2.53 -11.23 8.54
N VAL A 71 -3.62 -10.48 8.41
CA VAL A 71 -3.64 -9.18 7.75
C VAL A 71 -2.78 -8.18 8.53
N GLY A 72 -2.90 -8.12 9.86
CA GLY A 72 -2.09 -7.25 10.71
C GLY A 72 -0.59 -7.55 10.61
N SER A 73 -0.21 -8.82 10.60
CA SER A 73 1.17 -9.25 10.39
C SER A 73 1.69 -8.83 9.02
N TYR A 74 0.90 -9.03 7.97
CA TYR A 74 1.27 -8.65 6.61
C TYR A 74 1.49 -7.13 6.51
N LEU A 75 0.53 -6.35 7.00
CA LEU A 75 0.62 -4.89 7.00
C LEU A 75 1.84 -4.40 7.79
N THR A 76 2.10 -4.98 8.97
CA THR A 76 3.27 -4.62 9.80
C THR A 76 4.59 -4.81 9.03
N THR A 77 4.72 -5.90 8.27
CA THR A 77 5.90 -6.15 7.44
C THR A 77 6.06 -5.10 6.34
N TYR A 78 4.97 -4.80 5.62
CA TYR A 78 5.01 -3.86 4.49
C TYR A 78 4.87 -2.38 4.86
N THR A 79 4.85 -2.06 6.16
CA THR A 79 4.95 -0.69 6.68
C THR A 79 6.18 -0.50 7.58
N ALA A 80 7.07 -1.49 7.68
CA ALA A 80 8.30 -1.44 8.46
C ALA A 80 9.38 -0.55 7.80
N LEU A 81 9.07 0.74 7.69
CA LEU A 81 9.85 1.73 6.94
C LEU A 81 11.14 2.16 7.64
N PHE A 82 11.09 2.37 8.96
CA PHE A 82 12.12 3.12 9.68
C PHE A 82 13.56 2.61 9.45
N PRO A 83 13.87 1.30 9.55
CA PRO A 83 15.22 0.81 9.34
C PRO A 83 15.75 1.10 7.92
N ARG A 84 14.88 0.97 6.91
CA ARG A 84 15.22 1.20 5.49
C ARG A 84 15.41 2.67 5.18
N LEU A 85 14.54 3.51 5.73
CA LEU A 85 14.65 4.96 5.56
C LEU A 85 15.94 5.48 6.22
N ASP A 86 16.26 5.01 7.43
CA ASP A 86 17.46 5.45 8.13
C ASP A 86 18.74 4.99 7.43
N GLU A 87 18.77 3.75 6.91
CA GLU A 87 19.86 3.25 6.07
C GLU A 87 20.04 4.11 4.81
N CYS A 88 18.94 4.40 4.11
CA CYS A 88 18.93 5.21 2.89
C CYS A 88 19.46 6.63 3.12
N ILE A 89 18.99 7.29 4.18
CA ILE A 89 19.44 8.64 4.51
C ILE A 89 20.91 8.61 4.95
N SER A 90 21.32 7.64 5.77
CA SER A 90 22.69 7.56 6.29
C SER A 90 23.72 7.22 5.22
N ALA A 91 23.33 6.54 4.14
CA ALA A 91 24.21 6.17 3.03
C ALA A 91 24.41 7.30 1.99
N SER A 92 23.70 8.41 2.10
CA SER A 92 23.77 9.50 1.12
C SER A 92 25.01 10.39 1.29
N ASP A 93 26.15 9.95 0.76
CA ASP A 93 27.44 10.69 0.69
C ASP A 93 27.44 11.91 -0.27
N GLY A 94 26.28 12.53 -0.53
CA GLY A 94 26.21 13.81 -1.25
C GLY A 94 26.47 13.78 -2.77
N HIS A 95 26.60 12.62 -3.42
CA HIS A 95 27.06 12.52 -4.83
C HIS A 95 26.14 11.79 -5.82
N ALA A 96 24.95 11.31 -5.43
CA ALA A 96 24.12 10.43 -6.28
C ALA A 96 22.90 11.10 -6.94
N TYR A 97 22.89 12.43 -7.14
CA TYR A 97 21.62 13.16 -7.33
C TYR A 97 21.03 13.25 -8.75
N ASN A 98 21.79 13.08 -9.83
CA ASN A 98 21.29 13.53 -11.15
C ASN A 98 21.20 12.46 -12.25
N VAL A 99 21.52 11.18 -11.99
CA VAL A 99 21.58 10.13 -13.03
C VAL A 99 20.70 8.90 -12.72
N LEU A 100 20.12 8.83 -11.51
CA LEU A 100 19.32 7.69 -11.05
C LEU A 100 17.81 7.82 -11.37
N CYS A 101 17.26 9.02 -11.41
CA CYS A 101 15.82 9.24 -11.58
C CYS A 101 15.27 8.77 -12.93
N ASP A 102 16.03 8.97 -14.03
CA ASP A 102 15.53 8.64 -15.37
C ASP A 102 15.62 7.13 -15.68
N LYS A 103 16.56 6.41 -15.05
CA LYS A 103 16.80 4.97 -15.34
C LYS A 103 15.95 4.01 -14.50
N ILE A 104 15.42 4.47 -13.36
CA ILE A 104 14.61 3.64 -12.46
C ILE A 104 13.15 3.61 -12.92
N PHE A 105 12.63 4.72 -13.44
CA PHE A 105 11.29 4.79 -14.01
C PHE A 105 11.08 3.81 -15.19
N GLU A 106 12.10 3.63 -16.04
CA GLU A 106 12.08 2.65 -17.13
C GLU A 106 12.26 1.19 -16.66
N ALA A 107 12.90 0.95 -15.52
CA ALA A 107 13.10 -0.40 -14.98
C ALA A 107 11.89 -0.91 -14.17
N GLU A 108 11.19 -0.04 -13.45
CA GLU A 108 10.12 -0.41 -12.50
C GLU A 108 8.71 -0.38 -13.12
N SER A 109 8.51 0.29 -14.25
CA SER A 109 7.21 0.34 -14.93
C SER A 109 6.78 -0.98 -15.59
N GLY A 110 7.66 -1.99 -15.65
CA GLY A 110 7.41 -3.28 -16.30
C GLY A 110 6.66 -4.33 -15.46
N ASN A 111 6.61 -4.20 -14.13
CA ASN A 111 6.16 -5.30 -13.24
C ASN A 111 5.14 -4.91 -12.15
N TYR A 112 4.59 -3.69 -12.16
CA TYR A 112 3.69 -3.15 -11.12
C TYR A 112 2.44 -4.01 -10.79
N PHE A 113 2.13 -5.02 -11.61
CA PHE A 113 1.05 -6.01 -11.40
C PHE A 113 1.46 -7.23 -10.54
N LYS A 114 2.71 -7.32 -10.08
CA LYS A 114 3.28 -8.52 -9.45
C LYS A 114 3.59 -8.39 -7.96
N GLU A 115 3.10 -7.33 -7.33
CA GLU A 115 3.74 -6.80 -6.13
C GLU A 115 2.86 -6.98 -4.87
N PRO A 116 3.40 -7.63 -3.81
CA PRO A 116 2.80 -7.71 -2.47
C PRO A 116 2.16 -6.41 -1.95
N GLU A 117 2.63 -5.28 -2.45
CA GLU A 117 2.21 -3.91 -2.27
C GLU A 117 0.73 -3.68 -2.63
N LEU A 118 0.20 -4.35 -3.66
CA LEU A 118 -1.22 -4.25 -4.03
C LEU A 118 -2.12 -4.83 -2.93
N LEU A 119 -1.72 -5.96 -2.32
CA LEU A 119 -2.46 -6.52 -1.18
C LEU A 119 -2.46 -5.59 0.02
N VAL A 120 -1.37 -4.85 0.26
CA VAL A 120 -1.31 -3.85 1.35
C VAL A 120 -2.42 -2.82 1.20
N GLN A 121 -2.62 -2.33 -0.02
CA GLN A 121 -3.60 -1.31 -0.35
C GLN A 121 -5.03 -1.83 -0.28
N LEU A 122 -5.26 -3.05 -0.76
CA LEU A 122 -6.56 -3.72 -0.63
C LEU A 122 -6.88 -4.00 0.85
N PHE A 123 -5.89 -4.37 1.67
CA PHE A 123 -6.07 -4.55 3.11
C PHE A 123 -6.30 -3.22 3.84
N ALA A 124 -5.59 -2.15 3.46
CA ALA A 124 -5.83 -0.81 3.98
C ALA A 124 -7.29 -0.40 3.73
N GLN A 125 -7.80 -0.58 2.51
CA GLN A 125 -9.17 -0.25 2.13
C GLN A 125 -10.24 -1.09 2.84
N HIS A 126 -10.07 -2.41 2.89
CA HIS A 126 -11.14 -3.31 3.30
C HIS A 126 -11.08 -3.74 4.77
N PHE A 127 -9.90 -3.70 5.40
CA PHE A 127 -9.72 -4.10 6.79
C PHE A 127 -9.41 -2.92 7.70
N VAL A 128 -8.44 -2.06 7.36
CA VAL A 128 -8.01 -0.97 8.24
C VAL A 128 -9.04 0.17 8.24
N HIS A 129 -9.39 0.67 7.06
CA HIS A 129 -10.35 1.77 6.88
C HIS A 129 -11.73 1.45 7.47
N THR A 130 -12.11 0.17 7.51
CA THR A 130 -13.39 -0.28 8.12
C THR A 130 -13.26 -0.68 9.59
N GLY A 131 -12.10 -0.44 10.22
CA GLY A 131 -11.86 -0.68 11.64
C GLY A 131 -11.73 -2.15 12.06
N LYS A 132 -11.65 -3.09 11.11
CA LYS A 132 -11.52 -4.53 11.39
C LYS A 132 -10.10 -4.92 11.84
N VAL A 133 -9.10 -4.21 11.35
CA VAL A 133 -7.69 -4.38 11.74
C VAL A 133 -7.15 -3.03 12.19
N ARG A 134 -6.41 -3.02 13.29
CA ARG A 134 -5.72 -1.84 13.82
C ARG A 134 -4.24 -2.16 13.97
N LEU A 135 -3.38 -1.19 13.64
CA LEU A 135 -1.93 -1.25 13.81
C LEU A 135 -1.51 -0.23 14.88
N PRO A 136 -1.36 -0.65 16.15
CA PRO A 136 -1.21 0.28 17.27
C PRO A 136 -0.01 1.23 17.17
N THR A 137 1.10 0.81 16.56
CA THR A 137 2.34 1.61 16.48
C THR A 137 2.50 2.36 15.17
N LEU A 138 1.66 2.10 14.16
CA LEU A 138 1.87 2.61 12.79
C LEU A 138 1.99 4.14 12.74
N LEU A 139 1.12 4.84 13.46
CA LEU A 139 1.07 6.30 13.41
C LEU A 139 2.29 6.94 14.09
N SER A 140 2.73 6.39 15.22
CA SER A 140 3.96 6.82 15.89
C SER A 140 5.21 6.48 15.07
N ASP A 141 5.24 5.31 14.42
CA ASP A 141 6.36 4.87 13.59
C ASP A 141 6.48 5.75 12.35
N LEU A 142 5.35 6.09 11.71
CA LEU A 142 5.31 7.00 10.57
C LEU A 142 5.72 8.42 10.95
N GLU A 143 5.26 8.93 12.10
CA GLU A 143 5.68 10.24 12.62
C GLU A 143 7.21 10.28 12.81
N ALA A 144 7.79 9.24 13.43
CA ALA A 144 9.23 9.14 13.60
C ALA A 144 9.98 9.12 12.26
N CYS A 145 9.46 8.44 11.24
CA CYS A 145 10.02 8.44 9.89
C CYS A 145 9.98 9.84 9.25
N LEU A 146 8.85 10.55 9.35
CA LEU A 146 8.70 11.90 8.78
C LEU A 146 9.59 12.91 9.50
N VAL A 147 9.74 12.80 10.83
CA VAL A 147 10.68 13.63 11.61
C VAL A 147 12.12 13.37 11.16
N ARG A 148 12.51 12.10 11.02
CA ARG A 148 13.85 11.71 10.56
C ARG A 148 14.16 12.24 9.17
N TRP A 149 13.19 12.17 8.26
CA TRP A 149 13.32 12.70 6.90
C TRP A 149 13.43 14.23 6.92
N ALA A 150 12.52 14.93 7.61
CA ALA A 150 12.57 16.39 7.71
C ALA A 150 13.89 16.91 8.31
N ALA A 151 14.47 16.19 9.26
CA ALA A 151 15.78 16.51 9.83
C ALA A 151 16.92 16.34 8.81
N ALA A 152 16.89 15.26 8.00
CA ALA A 152 17.86 15.01 6.95
C ALA A 152 17.85 16.11 5.87
N SER A 153 16.65 16.50 5.45
CA SER A 153 16.43 17.59 4.49
C SER A 153 17.01 18.91 4.98
N ALA A 154 16.82 19.24 6.26
CA ALA A 154 17.37 20.46 6.87
C ALA A 154 18.91 20.47 6.91
N LEU A 155 19.56 19.30 6.89
CA LEU A 155 21.01 19.14 6.88
C LEU A 155 21.60 18.97 5.46
N HIS A 156 20.78 19.14 4.41
CA HIS A 156 21.15 18.87 3.01
C HIS A 156 21.64 17.43 2.74
N GLN A 157 21.27 16.47 3.59
CA GLN A 157 21.52 15.03 3.41
C GLN A 157 20.37 14.39 2.61
N GLN A 158 20.08 14.94 1.44
CA GLN A 158 18.81 14.75 0.75
C GLN A 158 18.69 13.43 -0.04
N ALA A 159 18.71 12.25 0.56
CA ALA A 159 18.49 11.01 -0.22
C ALA A 159 17.16 11.06 -1.02
N TRP A 160 17.19 10.71 -2.31
CA TRP A 160 15.97 10.64 -3.11
C TRP A 160 15.05 9.53 -2.58
N VAL A 161 13.90 9.92 -2.05
CA VAL A 161 12.88 9.01 -1.49
C VAL A 161 11.88 8.64 -2.58
N GLY A 162 12.41 8.12 -3.68
CA GLY A 162 11.62 7.48 -4.74
C GLY A 162 12.11 6.09 -5.12
N GLY A 163 13.06 5.55 -4.33
CA GLY A 163 13.67 4.25 -4.53
C GLY A 163 14.88 4.35 -5.45
N THR A 164 16.10 4.40 -4.91
CA THR A 164 17.30 4.26 -5.75
C THR A 164 17.55 2.78 -6.04
N THR A 165 18.40 2.43 -7.02
CA THR A 165 18.83 1.03 -7.23
C THR A 165 19.47 0.42 -5.97
N PHE A 166 19.96 1.25 -5.05
CA PHE A 166 20.53 0.84 -3.76
C PHE A 166 19.48 0.67 -2.66
N PHE A 167 18.30 1.29 -2.80
CA PHE A 167 17.22 1.28 -1.82
C PHE A 167 15.85 1.15 -2.50
N PRO A 168 15.60 0.06 -3.25
CA PRO A 168 14.37 -0.09 -4.04
C PRO A 168 13.11 -0.12 -3.15
N ASP A 169 13.23 -0.69 -1.94
CA ASP A 169 12.08 -0.91 -1.06
C ASP A 169 11.60 0.35 -0.30
N VAL A 170 12.39 1.44 -0.29
CA VAL A 170 12.06 2.62 0.53
C VAL A 170 10.78 3.28 0.07
N PHE A 171 10.64 3.50 -1.23
CA PHE A 171 9.42 4.10 -1.79
C PHE A 171 8.15 3.28 -1.52
N PRO A 172 8.06 1.98 -1.87
CA PRO A 172 6.84 1.21 -1.68
C PRO A 172 6.46 1.08 -0.20
N LEU A 173 7.44 0.86 0.70
CA LEU A 173 7.18 0.82 2.15
C LEU A 173 6.66 2.16 2.68
N PHE A 174 7.21 3.28 2.19
CA PHE A 174 6.79 4.60 2.65
C PHE A 174 5.39 4.94 2.15
N HIS A 175 5.15 4.76 0.85
CA HIS A 175 3.84 4.98 0.26
C HIS A 175 2.77 4.16 1.00
N ASN A 176 3.03 2.87 1.23
CA ASN A 176 2.11 2.00 1.93
C ASN A 176 1.91 2.41 3.41
N ALA A 177 2.96 2.80 4.12
CA ALA A 177 2.84 3.31 5.48
C ALA A 177 1.91 4.55 5.55
N VAL A 178 2.02 5.47 4.59
CA VAL A 178 1.14 6.65 4.51
C VAL A 178 -0.30 6.26 4.20
N VAL A 179 -0.52 5.37 3.22
CA VAL A 179 -1.87 4.89 2.85
C VAL A 179 -2.56 4.19 4.02
N VAL A 180 -1.86 3.28 4.70
CA VAL A 180 -2.41 2.56 5.86
C VAL A 180 -2.65 3.52 7.03
N ALA A 181 -1.80 4.54 7.21
CA ALA A 181 -2.00 5.56 8.23
C ALA A 181 -3.27 6.38 7.97
N ILE A 182 -3.51 6.85 6.74
CA ILE A 182 -4.75 7.56 6.37
C ILE A 182 -5.97 6.67 6.66
N ALA A 183 -5.90 5.38 6.29
CA ALA A 183 -6.96 4.41 6.56
C ALA A 183 -7.25 4.29 8.07
N GLN A 184 -6.21 4.24 8.90
CA GLN A 184 -6.34 4.10 10.34
C GLN A 184 -6.86 5.38 11.01
N VAL A 185 -6.38 6.55 10.57
CA VAL A 185 -6.89 7.85 11.05
C VAL A 185 -8.39 7.97 10.79
N HIS A 186 -8.84 7.58 9.58
CA HIS A 186 -10.27 7.54 9.26
C HIS A 186 -11.05 6.59 10.17
N ALA A 187 -10.58 5.33 10.31
CA ALA A 187 -11.29 4.31 11.08
C ALA A 187 -11.38 4.61 12.59
N THR A 188 -10.42 5.34 13.13
CA THR A 188 -10.39 5.74 14.54
C THR A 188 -11.13 7.06 14.79
N ASN A 189 -11.33 7.88 13.75
CA ASN A 189 -11.87 9.23 13.84
C ASN A 189 -11.10 10.10 14.88
N GLU A 190 -9.81 9.81 15.04
CA GLU A 190 -8.93 10.49 15.98
C GLU A 190 -8.17 11.61 15.25
N ALA A 191 -8.07 12.78 15.89
CA ALA A 191 -7.34 13.90 15.32
C ALA A 191 -5.83 13.68 15.44
N HIS A 192 -5.13 13.68 14.31
CA HIS A 192 -3.69 13.43 14.23
C HIS A 192 -2.91 14.68 13.78
N GLY A 193 -3.17 15.82 14.44
CA GLY A 193 -2.61 17.12 14.04
C GLY A 193 -1.08 17.18 14.04
N ALA A 194 -0.40 16.43 14.92
CA ALA A 194 1.07 16.34 14.92
C ALA A 194 1.59 15.66 13.64
N LEU A 195 0.97 14.55 13.24
CA LEU A 195 1.29 13.82 12.02
C LEU A 195 1.01 14.67 10.77
N GLN A 196 -0.11 15.38 10.73
CA GLN A 196 -0.44 16.32 9.65
C GLN A 196 0.57 17.47 9.55
N ALA A 197 0.96 18.04 10.69
CA ALA A 197 1.93 19.14 10.74
C ALA A 197 3.32 18.70 10.25
N ILE A 198 3.79 17.49 10.60
CA ILE A 198 5.08 17.00 10.10
C ILE A 198 5.00 16.65 8.61
N ALA A 199 3.88 16.12 8.12
CA ALA A 199 3.67 15.89 6.69
C ALA A 199 3.72 17.21 5.89
N HIS A 200 3.07 18.27 6.38
CA HIS A 200 3.18 19.62 5.81
C HIS A 200 4.62 20.13 5.78
N LYS A 201 5.39 19.89 6.85
CA LYS A 201 6.79 20.29 6.92
C LYS A 201 7.63 19.57 5.85
N VAL A 202 7.49 18.25 5.72
CA VAL A 202 8.20 17.45 4.72
C VAL A 202 7.88 17.92 3.29
N LEU A 203 6.59 18.12 2.98
CA LEU A 203 6.16 18.65 1.69
C LEU A 203 6.74 20.03 1.40
N GLY A 204 6.81 20.91 2.40
CA GLY A 204 7.39 22.25 2.25
C GLY A 204 8.88 22.27 1.95
N THR A 205 9.61 21.21 2.31
CA THR A 205 11.07 21.13 2.16
C THR A 205 11.55 20.26 0.99
N GLU A 206 10.72 19.37 0.44
CA GLU A 206 11.17 18.30 -0.47
C GLU A 206 10.33 18.14 -1.75
N THR A 207 9.72 19.21 -2.26
CA THR A 207 8.81 19.16 -3.42
C THR A 207 9.40 18.57 -4.71
N HIS A 208 10.74 18.50 -4.85
CA HIS A 208 11.41 18.11 -6.10
C HIS A 208 12.14 16.76 -6.01
N ASN A 209 12.20 16.13 -4.83
CA ASN A 209 13.06 14.97 -4.56
C ASN A 209 12.30 13.81 -3.89
N MET A 210 11.05 13.60 -4.33
CA MET A 210 10.20 12.50 -3.87
C MET A 210 9.39 11.90 -5.02
N HIS A 211 8.99 10.63 -4.89
CA HIS A 211 8.13 9.99 -5.88
C HIS A 211 6.75 10.70 -5.95
N PRO A 212 6.17 10.94 -7.16
CA PRO A 212 4.88 11.61 -7.30
C PRO A 212 3.73 10.98 -6.50
N LEU A 213 3.68 9.64 -6.44
CA LEU A 213 2.68 8.91 -5.64
C LEU A 213 2.83 9.13 -4.13
N LEU A 214 4.07 9.15 -3.65
CA LEU A 214 4.36 9.46 -2.24
C LEU A 214 3.98 10.93 -1.94
N CYS A 215 4.27 11.85 -2.87
CA CYS A 215 3.86 13.24 -2.77
C CYS A 215 2.33 13.38 -2.67
N GLN A 216 1.59 12.66 -3.52
CA GLN A 216 0.13 12.64 -3.50
C GLN A 216 -0.41 12.10 -2.17
N ALA A 217 0.11 10.97 -1.69
CA ALA A 217 -0.30 10.37 -0.42
C ALA A 217 0.02 11.28 0.78
N LEU A 218 1.20 11.90 0.81
CA LEU A 218 1.57 12.87 1.86
C LEU A 218 0.71 14.13 1.81
N THR A 219 0.32 14.58 0.61
CA THR A 219 -0.58 15.73 0.44
C THR A 219 -1.96 15.42 1.01
N ALA A 220 -2.49 14.23 0.74
CA ALA A 220 -3.75 13.76 1.34
C ALA A 220 -3.65 13.69 2.87
N LEU A 221 -2.58 13.07 3.39
CA LEU A 221 -2.33 13.01 4.84
C LEU A 221 -2.27 14.41 5.46
N ALA A 222 -1.52 15.34 4.86
CA ALA A 222 -1.36 16.70 5.37
C ALA A 222 -2.69 17.49 5.36
N ALA A 223 -3.50 17.33 4.30
CA ALA A 223 -4.81 17.95 4.19
C ALA A 223 -5.88 17.32 5.10
N GLY A 224 -5.60 16.15 5.68
CA GLY A 224 -6.60 15.35 6.38
C GLY A 224 -7.66 14.76 5.46
N ASP A 225 -7.33 14.54 4.18
CA ASP A 225 -8.18 13.84 3.22
C ASP A 225 -8.17 12.34 3.54
N ASP A 226 -9.33 11.79 3.85
CA ASP A 226 -9.55 10.39 4.19
C ASP A 226 -9.90 9.51 2.98
N SER A 227 -9.96 10.12 1.78
CA SER A 227 -10.19 9.42 0.54
C SER A 227 -8.99 8.57 0.15
N LEU A 228 -9.09 7.26 0.40
CA LEU A 228 -8.06 6.30 0.01
C LEU A 228 -8.07 6.02 -1.49
N ALA A 229 -9.24 5.99 -2.12
CA ALA A 229 -9.43 5.55 -3.50
C ALA A 229 -8.47 6.19 -4.54
N PRO A 230 -8.13 7.50 -4.47
CA PRO A 230 -7.17 8.14 -5.37
C PRO A 230 -5.71 7.75 -5.13
N LEU A 231 -5.40 7.15 -3.97
CA LEU A 231 -4.05 6.79 -3.52
C LEU A 231 -3.71 5.30 -3.76
N LEU A 232 -4.73 4.48 -4.02
CA LEU A 232 -4.55 3.05 -4.23
C LEU A 232 -4.31 2.77 -5.73
N PHE A 233 -3.32 1.92 -6.01
CA PHE A 233 -3.07 1.33 -7.31
C PHE A 233 -4.25 0.48 -7.75
N LEU A 234 -4.64 0.64 -9.01
CA LEU A 234 -5.51 -0.31 -9.71
C LEU A 234 -6.84 -0.59 -8.97
N THR A 235 -7.38 0.41 -8.27
CA THR A 235 -8.67 0.27 -7.59
C THR A 235 -9.84 0.26 -8.56
N PRO A 236 -11.00 -0.26 -8.15
CA PRO A 236 -12.25 -0.12 -8.91
C PRO A 236 -12.61 1.34 -9.28
N SER A 237 -12.08 2.33 -8.54
CA SER A 237 -12.17 3.77 -8.86
C SER A 237 -11.44 4.17 -10.13
N TRP A 238 -10.49 3.35 -10.59
CA TRP A 238 -10.04 3.34 -11.98
C TRP A 238 -11.15 2.68 -12.81
N ALA A 239 -12.31 3.34 -12.84
CA ALA A 239 -13.29 3.05 -13.86
C ALA A 239 -12.58 3.29 -15.19
N SER A 240 -12.25 2.20 -15.89
CA SER A 240 -11.86 2.27 -17.29
C SER A 240 -12.88 3.16 -17.97
N LYS A 241 -12.44 4.32 -18.49
CA LYS A 241 -13.28 5.15 -19.36
C LYS A 241 -13.73 4.40 -20.61
N HIS A 242 -13.14 3.23 -20.88
CA HIS A 242 -13.59 2.30 -21.89
C HIS A 242 -14.59 1.33 -21.27
N GLN A 243 -15.87 1.63 -21.44
CA GLN A 243 -16.87 0.59 -21.56
C GLN A 243 -16.53 -0.21 -22.82
N ILE A 244 -16.15 -1.47 -22.67
CA ILE A 244 -16.13 -2.39 -23.80
C ILE A 244 -17.61 -2.66 -24.11
N VAL A 245 -18.13 -1.98 -25.13
CA VAL A 245 -19.45 -2.27 -25.68
C VAL A 245 -19.30 -3.59 -26.42
N ALA A 246 -19.97 -4.64 -25.93
CA ALA A 246 -20.10 -5.87 -26.69
C ALA A 246 -20.99 -5.59 -27.91
N GLU A 247 -20.45 -5.79 -29.11
CA GLU A 247 -21.24 -5.94 -30.34
C GLU A 247 -21.94 -7.30 -30.36
#